data_AF-A0A1X4ITN5-F1
#
_entry.id   AF-A0A1X4ITN5-F1
#
_cell.length_a   1.000
_cell.length_b   1.000
_cell.length_c   1.000
_cell.angle_alpha   90.00
_cell.angle_beta   90.00
_cell.angle_gamma   90.00
#
_symmetry.space_group_name_H-M   'P 1'
#
loop_
_entity.id
_entity.type
_entity.pdbx_description
1 polymer ?
#
loop_
_entity_poly.entity_id
_entity_poly.type
_entity_poly.pdbx_seq_one_letter_code
_entity_poly.pdbx_strand_id
1 'polypeptide(L)'
;MKERTFIQRDSSDFASAEEFANAFFEALEANCIPVNVRATNKKRCQQILEQNGLYLGDKESTRRIMEYSEDSAVRLAHEWLVTFAHVVSLEAKVANGQFSEIPILVGEAEHLGTVQERMWWRCEVDLSTGRPREELAISGREYRKKSDEGAALRRGEMAIHTVDVPAEMQRLIDSGHTISNAARIAASNGIGRNGQANRAIWYQRKKKVVTHP
;
A
#
# COMPACT_ATOMS: atom_id res chain seq x y z
N MET A 1 -26.09 -12.48 -39.96
CA MET A 1 -24.95 -11.60 -39.63
C MET A 1 -24.78 -11.65 -38.12
N LYS A 2 -23.58 -11.94 -37.58
CA LYS A 2 -23.34 -11.85 -36.13
C LYS A 2 -23.14 -10.38 -35.77
N GLU A 3 -23.87 -9.90 -34.79
CA GLU A 3 -23.74 -8.53 -34.29
C GLU A 3 -22.36 -8.38 -33.61
N ARG A 4 -21.58 -7.38 -34.05
CA ARG A 4 -20.29 -7.06 -33.44
C ARG A 4 -20.51 -6.38 -32.10
N THR A 5 -19.77 -6.82 -31.08
CA THR A 5 -19.75 -6.14 -29.77
C THR A 5 -19.09 -4.77 -29.89
N PHE A 6 -19.34 -3.85 -28.95
CA PHE A 6 -18.75 -2.51 -28.99
C PHE A 6 -17.21 -2.55 -29.07
N ILE A 7 -16.57 -3.52 -28.38
CA ILE A 7 -15.12 -3.75 -28.42
C ILE A 7 -14.60 -4.10 -29.84
N GLN A 8 -15.49 -4.59 -30.70
CA GLN A 8 -15.18 -4.96 -32.09
C GLN A 8 -15.53 -3.87 -33.11
N ARG A 9 -16.08 -2.74 -32.66
CA ARG A 9 -16.40 -1.60 -33.52
C ARG A 9 -15.32 -0.53 -33.37
N ASP A 10 -14.96 0.12 -34.47
CA ASP A 10 -14.07 1.27 -34.48
C ASP A 10 -14.80 2.54 -34.96
N SER A 11 -14.12 3.69 -34.97
CA SER A 11 -14.74 4.96 -35.34
C SER A 11 -15.30 5.00 -36.77
N SER A 12 -14.86 4.10 -37.66
CA SER A 12 -15.38 4.02 -39.04
C SER A 12 -16.72 3.30 -39.13
N ASP A 13 -17.13 2.58 -38.08
CA ASP A 13 -18.44 1.91 -38.00
C ASP A 13 -19.59 2.87 -37.64
N PHE A 14 -19.32 4.17 -37.44
CA PHE A 14 -20.29 5.18 -37.01
C PHE A 14 -20.43 6.30 -38.04
N ALA A 15 -21.64 6.88 -38.17
CA ALA A 15 -21.90 7.94 -39.15
C ALA A 15 -21.31 9.29 -38.74
N SER A 16 -20.91 9.46 -37.48
CA SER A 16 -20.25 10.68 -37.00
C SER A 16 -19.37 10.43 -35.76
N ALA A 17 -18.48 11.39 -35.50
CA ALA A 17 -17.69 11.44 -34.27
C ALA A 17 -18.58 11.53 -33.00
N GLU A 18 -19.70 12.25 -33.08
CA GLU A 18 -20.68 12.38 -32.00
C GLU A 18 -21.36 11.03 -31.70
N GLU A 19 -21.77 10.30 -32.73
CA GLU A 19 -22.38 8.98 -32.58
C GLU A 19 -21.41 7.98 -31.95
N PHE A 20 -20.14 7.99 -32.38
CA PHE A 20 -19.10 7.17 -31.77
C PHE A 20 -18.88 7.53 -30.29
N ALA A 21 -18.78 8.81 -29.96
CA ALA A 21 -18.58 9.27 -28.58
C ALA A 21 -19.76 8.87 -27.68
N ASN A 22 -21.00 9.02 -28.16
CA ASN A 22 -22.20 8.62 -27.43
C ASN A 22 -22.22 7.11 -27.16
N ALA A 23 -21.97 6.30 -28.19
CA ALA A 23 -21.90 4.84 -28.04
C ALA A 23 -20.77 4.42 -27.08
N PHE A 24 -19.63 5.12 -27.12
CA PHE A 24 -18.52 4.92 -26.18
C PHE A 24 -18.93 5.24 -24.74
N PHE A 25 -19.59 6.38 -24.49
CA PHE A 25 -20.02 6.75 -23.14
C PHE A 25 -21.10 5.80 -22.59
N GLU A 26 -22.02 5.33 -23.42
CA GLU A 26 -22.98 4.28 -23.03
C GLU A 26 -22.27 2.99 -22.61
N ALA A 27 -21.26 2.56 -23.38
CA ALA A 27 -20.46 1.39 -23.03
C ALA A 27 -19.65 1.62 -21.74
N LEU A 28 -19.06 2.81 -21.57
CA LEU A 28 -18.33 3.17 -20.36
C LEU A 28 -19.24 3.17 -19.13
N GLU A 29 -20.46 3.70 -19.25
CA GLU A 29 -21.44 3.71 -18.15
C GLU A 29 -21.90 2.30 -17.77
N ALA A 30 -22.05 1.41 -18.75
CA ALA A 30 -22.43 0.02 -18.50
C ALA A 30 -21.34 -0.82 -17.82
N ASN A 31 -20.06 -0.48 -18.01
CA ASN A 31 -18.92 -1.25 -17.50
C ASN A 31 -18.19 -0.60 -16.32
N CYS A 32 -18.39 0.70 -16.09
CA CYS A 32 -17.76 1.46 -15.00
C CYS A 32 -18.83 2.01 -14.03
N ILE A 33 -18.45 2.98 -13.19
CA ILE A 33 -19.38 3.59 -12.24
C ILE A 33 -20.46 4.39 -12.99
N PRO A 34 -21.77 4.10 -12.80
CA PRO A 34 -22.85 4.84 -13.45
C PRO A 34 -22.88 6.32 -13.10
N VAL A 35 -23.33 7.20 -14.01
CA VAL A 35 -23.25 8.67 -13.83
C VAL A 35 -24.04 9.14 -12.59
N ASN A 36 -25.22 8.57 -12.37
CA ASN A 36 -26.04 8.85 -11.18
C ASN A 36 -25.36 8.43 -9.87
N VAL A 37 -24.58 7.34 -9.89
CA VAL A 37 -23.79 6.87 -8.77
C VAL A 37 -22.59 7.79 -8.52
N ARG A 38 -21.92 8.28 -9.59
CA ARG A 38 -20.80 9.24 -9.47
C ARG A 38 -21.21 10.51 -8.74
N ALA A 39 -22.38 11.08 -9.04
CA ALA A 39 -22.87 12.28 -8.35
C ALA A 39 -23.09 12.06 -6.85
N THR A 40 -23.60 10.88 -6.46
CA THR A 40 -23.77 10.50 -5.06
C THR A 40 -22.43 10.31 -4.36
N ASN A 41 -21.49 9.63 -5.02
CA ASN A 41 -20.16 9.37 -4.48
C ASN A 41 -19.34 10.64 -4.34
N LYS A 42 -19.43 11.56 -5.29
CA LYS A 42 -18.84 12.90 -5.19
C LYS A 42 -19.28 13.61 -3.91
N LYS A 43 -20.59 13.66 -3.64
CA LYS A 43 -21.13 14.29 -2.43
C LYS A 43 -20.60 13.61 -1.16
N ARG A 44 -20.55 12.28 -1.13
CA ARG A 44 -20.01 11.52 0.01
C ARG A 44 -18.53 11.80 0.24
N CYS A 45 -17.71 11.82 -0.81
CA CYS A 45 -16.29 12.14 -0.70
C CYS A 45 -16.08 13.57 -0.17
N GLN A 46 -16.88 14.52 -0.66
CA GLN A 46 -16.85 15.90 -0.17
C GLN A 46 -17.20 15.97 1.32
N GLN A 47 -18.24 15.27 1.76
CA GLN A 47 -18.62 15.19 3.17
C GLN A 47 -17.50 14.60 4.06
N ILE A 48 -16.80 13.56 3.59
CA ILE A 48 -15.65 12.99 4.33
C ILE A 48 -14.56 14.05 4.53
N LEU A 49 -14.22 14.81 3.49
CA LEU A 49 -13.22 15.88 3.60
C LEU A 49 -13.69 17.01 4.52
N GLU A 50 -14.94 17.46 4.37
CA GLU A 50 -15.53 18.54 5.17
C GLU A 50 -15.58 18.18 6.67
N GLN A 51 -15.93 16.94 7.01
CA GLN A 51 -15.93 16.45 8.40
C GLN A 51 -14.54 16.48 9.04
N ASN A 52 -13.48 16.50 8.22
CA ASN A 52 -12.09 16.62 8.66
C ASN A 52 -11.54 18.06 8.54
N GLY A 53 -12.39 19.02 8.16
CA GLY A 53 -12.00 20.42 7.93
C GLY A 53 -11.01 20.55 6.77
N LEU A 54 -11.25 19.80 5.69
CA LEU A 54 -10.44 19.77 4.47
C LEU A 54 -11.30 20.11 3.25
N TYR A 55 -10.75 20.86 2.30
CA TYR A 55 -11.46 21.32 1.12
C TYR A 55 -10.64 21.06 -0.15
N LEU A 56 -11.33 20.65 -1.23
CA LEU A 56 -10.68 20.38 -2.51
C LEU A 56 -10.19 21.69 -3.15
N GLY A 57 -8.97 21.70 -3.69
CA GLY A 57 -8.36 22.86 -4.35
C GLY A 57 -7.65 23.85 -3.41
N ASP A 58 -7.79 23.68 -2.10
CA ASP A 58 -7.00 24.41 -1.12
C ASP A 58 -5.64 23.74 -0.90
N LYS A 59 -4.55 24.50 -1.07
CA LYS A 59 -3.18 23.98 -0.98
C LYS A 59 -2.87 23.43 0.41
N GLU A 60 -3.38 24.08 1.46
CA GLU A 60 -3.15 23.64 2.84
C GLU A 60 -3.89 22.35 3.14
N SER A 61 -5.13 22.23 2.69
CA SER A 61 -5.89 20.98 2.73
C SER A 61 -5.17 19.85 2.00
N THR A 62 -4.66 20.08 0.79
CA THR A 62 -3.86 19.07 0.07
C THR A 62 -2.62 18.65 0.88
N ARG A 63 -1.89 19.60 1.48
CA ARG A 63 -0.74 19.29 2.33
C ARG A 63 -1.13 18.42 3.52
N ARG A 64 -2.20 18.78 4.23
CA ARG A 64 -2.72 18.02 5.38
C ARG A 64 -3.21 16.63 4.98
N ILE A 65 -3.85 16.48 3.81
CA ILE A 65 -4.26 15.16 3.28
C ILE A 65 -3.07 14.23 3.11
N MET A 66 -1.90 14.75 2.72
CA MET A 66 -0.69 13.94 2.57
C MET A 66 -0.15 13.39 3.89
N GLU A 67 -0.56 13.96 5.02
CA GLU A 67 -0.22 13.47 6.37
C GLU A 67 -1.05 12.24 6.76
N TYR A 68 -2.19 12.01 6.09
CA TYR A 68 -2.99 10.80 6.28
C TYR A 68 -2.37 9.58 5.58
N SER A 69 -2.69 8.39 6.09
CA SER A 69 -2.35 7.11 5.43
C SER A 69 -2.88 7.08 4.00
N GLU A 70 -2.11 6.51 3.05
CA GLU A 70 -2.54 6.32 1.66
C GLU A 70 -3.87 5.56 1.54
N ASP A 71 -4.11 4.70 2.52
CA ASP A 71 -5.28 3.83 2.62
C ASP A 71 -6.43 4.40 3.46
N SER A 72 -6.30 5.62 3.99
CA SER A 72 -7.35 6.21 4.85
C SER A 72 -8.57 6.62 4.04
N ALA A 73 -9.74 6.65 4.67
CA ALA A 73 -10.96 7.14 4.03
C ALA A 73 -10.80 8.58 3.50
N VAL A 74 -10.07 9.45 4.23
CA VAL A 74 -9.80 10.84 3.83
C VAL A 74 -8.93 10.90 2.56
N ARG A 75 -7.85 10.12 2.50
CA ARG A 75 -6.93 10.13 1.36
C ARG A 75 -7.59 9.52 0.12
N LEU A 76 -8.33 8.42 0.30
CA LEU A 76 -9.08 7.79 -0.78
C LEU A 76 -10.21 8.70 -1.29
N ALA A 77 -10.92 9.42 -0.42
CA ALA A 77 -11.94 10.39 -0.84
C ALA A 77 -11.33 11.55 -1.66
N HIS A 78 -10.16 12.06 -1.27
CA HIS A 78 -9.45 13.07 -2.03
C HIS A 78 -8.99 12.53 -3.40
N GLU A 79 -8.36 11.36 -3.41
CA GLU A 79 -7.91 10.70 -4.64
C GLU A 79 -9.09 10.50 -5.60
N TRP A 80 -10.21 9.97 -5.10
CA TRP A 80 -11.43 9.78 -5.87
C TRP A 80 -11.92 11.10 -6.49
N LEU A 81 -11.94 12.20 -5.74
CA LEU A 81 -12.40 13.50 -6.24
C LEU A 81 -11.48 14.09 -7.31
N VAL A 82 -10.16 13.92 -7.16
CA VAL A 82 -9.17 14.36 -8.16
C VAL A 82 -9.30 13.54 -9.44
N THR A 83 -9.34 12.21 -9.32
CA THR A 83 -9.56 11.29 -10.45
C THR A 83 -10.89 11.58 -11.15
N PHE A 84 -11.97 11.79 -10.39
CA PHE A 84 -13.27 12.14 -10.96
C PHE A 84 -13.24 13.44 -11.77
N ALA A 85 -12.57 14.48 -11.28
CA ALA A 85 -12.40 15.73 -12.02
C ALA A 85 -11.60 15.51 -13.33
N HIS A 86 -10.60 14.63 -13.30
CA HIS A 86 -9.83 14.28 -14.49
C HIS A 86 -10.68 13.52 -15.51
N VAL A 87 -11.47 12.51 -15.07
CA VAL A 87 -12.43 11.77 -15.91
C VAL A 87 -13.40 12.72 -16.61
N VAL A 88 -14.02 13.65 -15.88
CA VAL A 88 -14.94 14.64 -16.48
C VAL A 88 -14.24 15.49 -17.54
N SER A 89 -12.98 15.88 -17.31
CA SER A 89 -12.21 16.62 -18.31
C SER A 89 -11.90 15.78 -19.55
N LEU A 90 -11.58 14.50 -19.38
CA LEU A 90 -11.30 13.57 -20.48
C LEU A 90 -12.57 13.25 -21.28
N GLU A 91 -13.72 13.07 -20.62
CA GLU A 91 -15.02 12.93 -21.26
C GLU A 91 -15.33 14.13 -22.16
N ALA A 92 -15.10 15.35 -21.66
CA ALA A 92 -15.28 16.57 -22.46
C ALA A 92 -14.35 16.61 -23.69
N LYS A 93 -13.10 16.14 -23.58
CA LYS A 93 -12.18 16.06 -24.72
C LYS A 93 -12.64 15.03 -25.76
N VAL A 94 -13.05 13.84 -25.31
CA VAL A 94 -13.55 12.76 -26.18
C VAL A 94 -14.83 13.18 -26.89
N ALA A 95 -15.75 13.85 -26.20
CA ALA A 95 -16.96 14.42 -26.80
C ALA A 95 -16.66 15.45 -27.91
N ASN A 96 -15.52 16.14 -27.81
CA ASN A 96 -15.03 17.06 -28.82
C ASN A 96 -14.15 16.39 -29.91
N GLY A 97 -14.16 15.06 -29.99
CA GLY A 97 -13.47 14.29 -31.03
C GLY A 97 -12.01 13.98 -30.76
N GLN A 98 -11.48 14.24 -29.55
CA GLN A 98 -10.10 13.89 -29.18
C GLN A 98 -10.01 12.41 -28.77
N PHE A 99 -10.20 11.50 -29.72
CA PHE A 99 -10.27 10.06 -29.44
C PHE A 99 -8.95 9.42 -29.00
N SER A 100 -7.81 10.12 -29.15
CA SER A 100 -6.53 9.71 -28.56
C SER A 100 -6.57 9.62 -27.03
N GLU A 101 -7.52 10.31 -26.39
CA GLU A 101 -7.67 10.32 -24.93
C GLU A 101 -8.45 9.11 -24.39
N ILE A 102 -9.10 8.31 -25.27
CA ILE A 102 -9.95 7.18 -24.87
C ILE A 102 -9.20 6.18 -23.96
N PRO A 103 -7.97 5.73 -24.26
CA PRO A 103 -7.26 4.79 -23.38
C PRO A 103 -7.01 5.36 -21.98
N ILE A 104 -6.73 6.66 -21.88
CA ILE A 104 -6.51 7.36 -20.61
C ILE A 104 -7.82 7.43 -19.83
N LEU A 105 -8.92 7.81 -20.51
CA LEU A 105 -10.25 7.88 -19.90
C LEU A 105 -10.70 6.52 -19.33
N VAL A 106 -10.50 5.43 -20.08
CA VAL A 106 -10.82 4.08 -19.60
C VAL A 106 -10.02 3.74 -18.34
N GLY A 107 -8.69 3.96 -18.38
CA GLY A 107 -7.83 3.67 -17.22
C GLY A 107 -8.20 4.49 -15.98
N GLU A 108 -8.52 5.78 -16.14
CA GLU A 108 -8.95 6.64 -15.03
C GLU A 108 -10.35 6.26 -14.50
N ALA A 109 -11.26 5.82 -15.37
CA ALA A 109 -12.58 5.34 -14.96
C ALA A 109 -12.51 4.03 -14.17
N GLU A 110 -11.64 3.10 -14.58
CA GLU A 110 -11.35 1.86 -13.83
C GLU A 110 -10.69 2.15 -12.48
N HIS A 111 -9.71 3.05 -12.46
CA HIS A 111 -9.06 3.49 -11.22
C HIS A 111 -10.06 4.12 -10.25
N LEU A 112 -10.98 4.95 -10.76
CA LEU A 112 -12.06 5.53 -9.97
C LEU A 112 -12.94 4.47 -9.30
N GLY A 113 -13.24 3.37 -10.01
CA GLY A 113 -13.93 2.19 -9.48
C GLY A 113 -13.15 1.53 -8.35
N THR A 114 -11.86 1.31 -8.56
CA THR A 114 -10.97 0.67 -7.57
C THR A 114 -10.85 1.51 -6.29
N VAL A 115 -10.66 2.83 -6.41
CA VAL A 115 -10.58 3.75 -5.27
C VAL A 115 -11.91 3.78 -4.53
N GLN A 116 -13.04 3.78 -5.26
CA GLN A 116 -14.38 3.73 -4.67
C GLN A 116 -14.60 2.49 -3.81
N GLU A 117 -14.28 1.31 -4.34
CA GLU A 117 -14.41 0.04 -3.60
C GLU A 117 -13.59 0.04 -2.32
N ARG A 118 -12.32 0.48 -2.41
CA ARG A 118 -11.43 0.60 -1.25
C ARG A 118 -11.98 1.55 -0.21
N MET A 119 -12.45 2.72 -0.62
CA MET A 119 -13.01 3.74 0.27
C MET A 119 -14.28 3.23 0.98
N TRP A 120 -15.21 2.61 0.26
CA TRP A 120 -16.43 2.08 0.86
C TRP A 120 -16.17 0.91 1.78
N TRP A 121 -15.21 0.05 1.43
CA TRP A 121 -14.75 -0.97 2.34
C TRP A 121 -14.23 -0.37 3.66
N ARG A 122 -13.56 0.79 3.64
CA ARG A 122 -13.07 1.48 4.87
C ARG A 122 -14.19 2.11 5.70
N CYS A 123 -15.22 2.65 5.05
CA CYS A 123 -16.36 3.29 5.72
C CYS A 123 -17.32 2.29 6.38
N GLU A 124 -17.21 0.99 6.09
CA GLU A 124 -18.04 -0.05 6.66
C GLU A 124 -17.58 -0.51 8.07
N VAL A 125 -18.47 -1.22 8.75
CA VAL A 125 -18.19 -1.91 10.02
C VAL A 125 -17.67 -3.32 9.72
N ASP A 126 -16.63 -3.73 10.45
CA ASP A 126 -16.14 -5.10 10.42
C ASP A 126 -17.10 -6.02 11.18
N LEU A 127 -17.64 -7.03 10.51
CA LEU A 127 -18.67 -7.92 11.08
C LEU A 127 -18.14 -8.78 12.23
N SER A 128 -16.83 -9.06 12.25
CA SER A 128 -16.23 -9.94 13.28
C SER A 128 -15.99 -9.21 14.60
N THR A 129 -15.69 -7.92 14.53
CA THR A 129 -15.30 -7.10 15.69
C THR A 129 -16.37 -6.07 16.08
N GLY A 130 -17.32 -5.79 15.19
CA GLY A 130 -18.34 -4.75 15.35
C GLY A 130 -17.77 -3.33 15.31
N ARG A 131 -16.50 -3.15 14.93
CA ARG A 131 -15.81 -1.84 14.91
C ARG A 131 -15.71 -1.27 13.50
N PRO A 132 -15.62 0.06 13.33
CA PRO A 132 -15.31 0.68 12.05
C PRO A 132 -14.00 0.11 11.47
N ARG A 133 -14.00 -0.29 10.18
CA ARG A 133 -12.80 -0.86 9.54
C ARG A 133 -11.64 0.13 9.46
N GLU A 134 -11.93 1.42 9.37
CA GLU A 134 -10.93 2.49 9.44
C GLU A 134 -10.14 2.45 10.77
N GLU A 135 -10.81 2.25 11.91
CA GLU A 135 -10.12 2.17 13.21
C GLU A 135 -9.19 0.95 13.30
N LEU A 136 -9.63 -0.19 12.75
CA LEU A 136 -8.83 -1.42 12.71
C LEU A 136 -7.60 -1.25 11.80
N ALA A 137 -7.74 -0.50 10.71
CA ALA A 137 -6.63 -0.17 9.82
C ALA A 137 -5.55 0.66 10.51
N ILE A 138 -5.99 1.71 11.22
CA ILE A 138 -5.10 2.63 11.94
C ILE A 138 -4.37 1.88 13.05
N SER A 139 -5.11 1.13 13.89
CA SER A 139 -4.53 0.35 14.98
C SER A 139 -3.59 -0.76 14.50
N GLY A 140 -3.90 -1.42 13.38
CA GLY A 140 -3.00 -2.38 12.73
C GLY A 140 -1.68 -1.76 12.26
N ARG A 141 -1.70 -0.51 11.78
CA ARG A 141 -0.50 0.23 11.36
C ARG A 141 0.39 0.60 12.56
N GLU A 142 -0.21 1.08 13.65
CA GLU A 142 0.52 1.36 14.89
C GLU A 142 1.18 0.10 15.46
N TYR A 143 0.47 -1.03 15.43
CA TYR A 143 1.01 -2.31 15.87
C TYR A 143 2.22 -2.73 15.03
N ARG A 144 2.13 -2.65 13.69
CA ARG A 144 3.25 -2.95 12.80
C ARG A 144 4.45 -2.03 13.06
N LYS A 145 4.22 -0.72 13.17
CA LYS A 145 5.29 0.26 13.46
C LYS A 145 6.00 -0.05 14.78
N LYS A 146 5.25 -0.30 15.86
CA LYS A 146 5.83 -0.70 17.16
C LYS A 146 6.56 -2.05 17.09
N SER A 147 6.04 -2.99 16.29
CA SER A 147 6.71 -4.28 16.05
C SER A 147 8.05 -4.10 15.34
N ASP A 148 8.10 -3.25 14.31
CA ASP A 148 9.31 -2.94 13.53
C ASP A 148 10.33 -2.17 14.37
N GLU A 149 9.88 -1.20 15.18
CA GLU A 149 10.70 -0.50 16.18
C GLU A 149 11.27 -1.47 17.21
N GLY A 150 10.44 -2.36 17.76
CA GLY A 150 10.88 -3.43 18.65
C GLY A 150 11.87 -4.39 17.99
N ALA A 151 11.68 -4.70 16.70
CA ALA A 151 12.61 -5.51 15.92
C ALA A 151 13.91 -4.77 15.61
N ALA A 152 13.88 -3.46 15.38
CA ALA A 152 15.06 -2.61 15.19
C ALA A 152 15.86 -2.49 16.48
N LEU A 153 15.20 -2.27 17.63
CA LEU A 153 15.82 -2.27 18.95
C LEU A 153 16.50 -3.60 19.25
N ARG A 154 15.81 -4.73 19.02
CA ARG A 154 16.42 -6.07 19.16
C ARG A 154 17.60 -6.30 18.22
N ARG A 155 17.60 -5.71 17.01
CA ARG A 155 18.74 -5.78 16.08
C ARG A 155 19.92 -4.93 16.57
N GLY A 156 19.68 -3.76 17.16
CA GLY A 156 20.70 -2.91 17.75
C GLY A 156 21.31 -3.49 19.03
N GLU A 157 20.49 -4.01 19.95
CA GLU A 157 20.96 -4.64 21.19
C GLU A 157 21.67 -5.99 20.94
N MET A 158 21.26 -6.77 19.94
CA MET A 158 22.00 -7.98 19.57
C MET A 158 23.34 -7.68 18.87
N ALA A 159 23.56 -6.48 18.33
CA ALA A 159 24.74 -6.18 17.51
C ALA A 159 26.05 -6.22 18.30
N ILE A 160 26.06 -5.73 19.54
CA ILE A 160 27.29 -5.65 20.37
C ILE A 160 27.83 -7.06 20.66
N HIS A 161 26.95 -8.03 20.94
CA HIS A 161 27.38 -9.40 21.21
C HIS A 161 27.68 -10.22 19.93
N THR A 162 27.26 -9.77 18.75
CA THR A 162 27.48 -10.53 17.50
C THR A 162 28.89 -10.46 16.94
N VAL A 163 29.73 -9.51 17.37
CA VAL A 163 31.13 -9.40 16.94
C VAL A 163 32.08 -9.93 18.02
N ASP A 164 31.85 -9.53 19.28
CA ASP A 164 32.76 -9.85 20.39
C ASP A 164 32.67 -11.33 20.82
N VAL A 165 31.46 -11.91 20.82
CA VAL A 165 31.31 -13.33 21.19
C VAL A 165 32.05 -14.23 20.22
N PRO A 166 31.92 -14.11 18.88
CA PRO A 166 32.72 -14.91 17.97
C PRO A 166 34.24 -14.65 18.05
N ALA A 167 34.67 -13.40 18.28
CA ALA A 167 36.10 -13.09 18.40
C ALA A 167 36.73 -13.75 19.63
N GLU A 168 36.08 -13.63 20.80
CA GLU A 168 36.54 -14.26 22.04
C GLU A 168 36.44 -15.79 21.97
N MET A 169 35.37 -16.32 21.37
CA MET A 169 35.22 -17.75 21.12
C MET A 169 36.35 -18.31 20.24
N GLN A 170 36.72 -17.60 19.16
CA GLN A 170 37.83 -17.99 18.29
C GLN A 170 39.15 -17.98 19.06
N ARG A 171 39.46 -16.90 19.80
CA ARG A 171 40.67 -16.79 20.62
C ARG A 171 40.80 -17.94 21.63
N LEU A 172 39.71 -18.30 22.31
CA LEU A 172 39.69 -19.39 23.30
C LEU A 172 39.85 -20.77 22.64
N ILE A 173 39.27 -20.98 21.46
CA ILE A 173 39.43 -22.22 20.70
C ILE A 173 40.87 -22.36 20.19
N ASP A 174 41.47 -21.27 19.69
CA ASP A 174 42.87 -21.24 19.25
C ASP A 174 43.84 -21.49 20.43
N SER A 175 43.40 -21.16 21.65
CA SER A 175 44.12 -21.48 22.91
C SER A 175 43.90 -22.92 23.39
N GLY A 176 43.19 -23.76 22.64
CA GLY A 176 42.98 -25.19 22.92
C GLY A 176 41.69 -25.54 23.67
N HIS A 177 40.77 -24.60 23.88
CA HIS A 177 39.50 -24.91 24.53
C HIS A 177 38.48 -25.52 23.56
N THR A 178 37.67 -26.47 24.04
CA THR A 178 36.51 -26.98 23.28
C THR A 178 35.45 -25.89 23.14
N ILE A 179 34.62 -25.96 22.08
CA ILE A 179 33.54 -24.99 21.82
C ILE A 179 32.64 -24.77 23.05
N SER A 180 32.27 -25.85 23.75
CA SER A 180 31.43 -25.77 24.94
C SER A 180 32.12 -25.06 26.11
N ASN A 181 33.42 -25.31 26.31
CA ASN A 181 34.19 -24.63 27.35
C ASN A 181 34.46 -23.16 27.00
N ALA A 182 34.82 -22.88 25.75
CA ALA A 182 35.00 -21.52 25.25
C ALA A 182 33.73 -20.68 25.44
N ALA A 183 32.54 -21.23 25.15
CA ALA A 183 31.28 -20.51 25.31
C ALA A 183 30.96 -20.17 26.77
N ARG A 184 31.26 -21.10 27.69
CA ARG A 184 31.10 -20.89 29.13
C ARG A 184 32.10 -19.84 29.65
N ILE A 185 33.36 -19.93 29.23
CA ILE A 185 34.41 -18.98 29.64
C ILE A 185 34.10 -17.57 29.11
N ALA A 186 33.69 -17.43 27.85
CA ALA A 186 33.30 -16.14 27.28
C ALA A 186 32.16 -15.49 28.08
N ALA A 187 31.13 -16.27 28.46
CA ALA A 187 30.05 -15.78 29.30
C ALA A 187 30.52 -15.39 30.72
N SER A 188 31.41 -16.19 31.32
CA SER A 188 32.02 -15.87 32.62
C SER A 188 32.89 -14.60 32.57
N ASN A 189 33.48 -14.29 31.42
CA ASN A 189 34.23 -13.06 31.16
C ASN A 189 33.32 -11.84 30.86
N GLY A 190 31.99 -11.99 30.95
CA GLY A 190 31.02 -10.93 30.64
C GLY A 190 30.79 -10.71 29.15
N ILE A 191 31.30 -11.59 28.28
CA ILE A 191 31.15 -11.48 26.82
C ILE A 191 29.98 -12.38 26.37
N GLY A 192 28.88 -11.73 26.00
CA GLY A 192 27.63 -12.38 25.61
C GLY A 192 26.71 -12.69 26.78
N ARG A 193 25.59 -13.38 26.51
CA ARG A 193 24.49 -13.54 27.49
C ARG A 193 24.65 -14.72 28.44
N ASN A 194 25.02 -15.88 27.90
CA ASN A 194 25.29 -17.12 28.65
C ASN A 194 25.95 -18.15 27.72
N GLY A 195 26.50 -19.23 28.29
CA GLY A 195 27.21 -20.26 27.51
C GLY A 195 26.38 -20.93 26.42
N GLN A 196 25.07 -21.13 26.62
CA GLN A 196 24.21 -21.73 25.60
C GLN A 196 23.96 -20.77 24.42
N ALA A 197 23.69 -19.49 24.73
CA ALA A 197 23.50 -18.44 23.74
C ALA A 197 24.77 -18.22 22.90
N ASN A 198 25.94 -18.15 23.56
CA ASN A 198 27.23 -17.97 22.88
C ASN A 198 27.56 -19.14 21.95
N ARG A 199 27.28 -20.37 22.40
CA ARG A 199 27.43 -21.59 21.57
C ARG A 199 26.50 -21.55 20.36
N ALA A 200 25.26 -21.10 20.50
CA ALA A 200 24.31 -20.97 19.39
C ALA A 200 24.80 -19.93 18.35
N ILE A 201 25.28 -18.77 18.81
CA ILE A 201 25.86 -17.71 17.94
C ILE A 201 27.03 -18.26 17.12
N TRP A 202 27.94 -19.02 17.76
CA TRP A 202 29.08 -19.63 17.08
C TRP A 202 28.67 -20.60 15.96
N TYR A 203 27.72 -21.50 16.23
CA TYR A 203 27.25 -22.45 15.21
C TYR A 203 26.49 -21.76 14.07
N GLN A 204 25.71 -20.71 14.35
CA GLN A 204 25.04 -19.93 13.32
C GLN A 204 26.05 -19.25 12.38
N ARG A 205 27.16 -18.72 12.90
CA ARG A 205 28.24 -18.15 12.09
C ARG A 205 28.89 -19.21 11.19
N LYS A 206 29.26 -20.37 11.74
CA LYS A 206 29.85 -21.47 10.93
C LYS A 206 28.90 -21.97 9.85
N LYS A 207 27.59 -22.06 10.10
CA LYS A 207 26.59 -22.42 9.08
C LYS A 207 26.52 -21.39 7.94
N LYS A 208 26.51 -20.08 8.26
CA LYS A 208 26.48 -19.01 7.24
C LYS A 208 27.71 -19.00 6.33
N VAL A 209 28.89 -19.34 6.85
CA VAL A 209 30.14 -19.43 6.07
C VAL A 209 30.14 -20.62 5.10
N VAL A 210 29.37 -21.68 5.37
CA VAL A 210 29.29 -22.87 4.52
C VAL A 210 28.27 -22.70 3.37
N THR A 211 27.28 -21.83 3.52
CA THR A 211 26.21 -21.61 2.53
C THR A 211 26.50 -20.53 1.47
N HIS A 212 27.63 -19.84 1.56
CA HIS A 212 28.13 -18.94 0.52
C HIS A 212 29.65 -19.17 0.33
N PRO A 213 30.04 -20.09 -0.57
CA PRO A 213 31.38 -20.06 -1.15
C PRO A 213 31.57 -18.84 -2.05
#